data_AF-A0A1V5DD69-F1
#
_entry.id   AF-A0A1V5DD69-F1
#
_cell.length_a   1.000
_cell.length_b   1.000
_cell.length_c   1.000
_cell.angle_alpha   90.00
_cell.angle_beta   90.00
_cell.angle_gamma   90.00
#
_symmetry.space_group_name_H-M   'P 1'
#
loop_
_entity.id
_entity.type
_entity.pdbx_description
1 polymer ?
#
loop_
_entity_poly.entity_id
_entity_poly.type
_entity_poly.pdbx_seq_one_letter_code
_entity_poly.pdbx_strand_id
1 'polypeptide(L)'
;MSKIFIDKRYFTGHKTKWVSFEDSPRLKETKGDIYSKCVPCITNLYEQLKQGKEQVRLGPAFSCWKVVVVLESMDECVELLAELEKRLIDPLKVKGRFGSVDESKRTKVVVFNTAGESQREKLYKMLVTCAGSVNPSAQVSFHRGCAELYHELFGDWKAWKAEEAIRRPEAVPAILDRIRRVLFWEKDQGEPRTP
;
A
#
# COMPACT_ATOMS: atom_id res chain seq x y z
N MET A 1 -0.87 22.41 -14.09
CA MET A 1 -0.11 21.79 -12.98
C MET A 1 -1.06 20.84 -12.26
N SER A 2 -0.73 19.55 -12.20
CA SER A 2 -1.53 18.56 -11.47
C SER A 2 -1.35 18.78 -9.97
N LYS A 3 -2.45 18.95 -9.24
CA LYS A 3 -2.42 19.20 -7.79
C LYS A 3 -2.57 17.90 -7.02
N ILE A 4 -1.66 17.62 -6.09
CA ILE A 4 -1.83 16.50 -5.16
C ILE A 4 -2.80 16.93 -4.06
N PHE A 5 -3.90 16.20 -3.90
CA PHE A 5 -4.89 16.44 -2.86
C PHE A 5 -4.64 15.53 -1.66
N ILE A 6 -4.48 16.13 -0.48
CA ILE A 6 -4.38 15.42 0.81
C ILE A 6 -5.77 15.39 1.46
N ASP A 7 -6.12 14.27 2.11
CA ASP A 7 -7.36 14.14 2.87
C ASP A 7 -7.49 15.26 3.91
N LYS A 8 -8.63 15.97 3.89
CA LYS A 8 -8.91 17.13 4.74
C LYS A 8 -8.80 16.83 6.23
N ARG A 9 -9.02 15.58 6.66
CA ARG A 9 -8.93 15.14 8.06
C ARG A 9 -7.55 15.42 8.68
N TYR A 10 -6.51 15.48 7.85
CA TYR A 10 -5.18 15.86 8.29
C TYR A 10 -5.13 17.30 8.85
N PHE A 11 -5.84 18.22 8.20
CA PHE A 11 -5.82 19.65 8.55
C PHE A 11 -6.81 20.03 9.66
N THR A 12 -7.70 19.12 10.05
CA THR A 12 -8.72 19.39 11.09
C THR A 12 -8.29 18.92 12.48
N GLY A 13 -7.01 18.58 12.68
CA GLY A 13 -6.46 18.19 13.98
C GLY A 13 -6.89 16.80 14.47
N HIS A 14 -7.61 16.03 13.66
CA HIS A 14 -7.91 14.64 14.00
C HIS A 14 -6.65 13.78 13.89
N LYS A 15 -6.21 13.22 15.03
CA LYS A 15 -5.15 12.21 15.05
C LYS A 15 -5.54 11.07 14.12
N THR A 16 -4.77 10.91 13.04
CA THR A 16 -5.02 9.88 12.03
C THR A 16 -3.71 9.15 11.77
N LYS A 17 -3.71 7.83 12.00
CA LYS A 17 -2.58 6.95 11.72
C LYS A 17 -2.14 6.96 10.25
N TRP A 18 -3.11 7.09 9.34
CA TRP A 18 -2.91 7.08 7.90
C TRP A 18 -3.72 8.17 7.20
N VAL A 19 -3.04 8.99 6.41
CA VAL A 19 -3.62 10.06 5.61
C VAL A 19 -3.50 9.72 4.14
N SER A 20 -4.61 9.70 3.42
CA SER A 20 -4.62 9.41 1.97
C SER A 20 -4.32 10.66 1.14
N PHE A 21 -3.73 10.46 -0.03
CA PHE A 21 -3.56 11.49 -1.04
C PHE A 21 -3.77 10.94 -2.46
N GLU A 22 -4.15 11.81 -3.39
CA GLU A 22 -4.37 11.48 -4.81
C GLU A 22 -4.26 12.76 -5.66
N ASP A 23 -3.83 12.65 -6.92
CA ASP A 23 -3.82 13.75 -7.89
C ASP A 23 -5.18 13.97 -8.60
N SER A 24 -6.22 13.29 -8.11
CA SER A 24 -7.63 13.42 -8.49
C SER A 24 -8.47 13.78 -7.26
N PRO A 25 -9.40 14.74 -7.39
CA PRO A 25 -10.20 15.19 -6.27
C PRO A 25 -11.12 14.09 -5.74
N ARG A 26 -11.32 14.08 -4.41
CA ARG A 26 -12.21 13.14 -3.68
C ARG A 26 -11.75 11.67 -3.67
N LEU A 27 -10.49 11.39 -3.97
CA LEU A 27 -9.90 10.04 -3.92
C LEU A 27 -10.65 9.01 -4.80
N LYS A 28 -11.16 9.45 -5.96
CA LYS A 28 -12.07 8.64 -6.79
C LYS A 28 -11.39 7.38 -7.30
N GLU A 29 -10.15 7.49 -7.77
CA GLU A 29 -9.43 6.34 -8.31
C GLU A 29 -8.98 5.38 -7.23
N THR A 30 -8.60 5.88 -6.05
CA THR A 30 -8.27 5.03 -4.91
C THR A 30 -9.46 4.17 -4.52
N LYS A 31 -10.65 4.79 -4.38
CA LYS A 31 -11.89 4.04 -4.08
C LYS A 31 -12.25 3.06 -5.19
N GLY A 32 -12.14 3.48 -6.45
CA GLY A 32 -12.38 2.61 -7.60
C GLY A 32 -11.47 1.38 -7.63
N ASP A 33 -10.18 1.56 -7.39
CA ASP A 33 -9.20 0.47 -7.40
C ASP A 33 -9.41 -0.54 -6.27
N ILE A 34 -9.87 -0.11 -5.09
CA ILE A 34 -10.16 -1.03 -3.97
C ILE A 34 -11.19 -2.07 -4.41
N TYR A 35 -12.32 -1.65 -4.97
CA TYR A 35 -13.41 -2.56 -5.33
C TYR A 35 -13.18 -3.27 -6.66
N SER A 36 -12.52 -2.63 -7.63
CA SER A 36 -12.30 -3.22 -8.96
C SER A 36 -11.03 -4.07 -9.09
N LYS A 37 -10.03 -3.86 -8.22
CA LYS A 37 -8.74 -4.56 -8.28
C LYS A 37 -8.41 -5.29 -6.98
N CYS A 38 -8.38 -4.58 -5.85
CA CYS A 38 -7.88 -5.15 -4.59
C CYS A 38 -8.81 -6.23 -4.04
N VAL A 39 -10.12 -5.98 -3.97
CA VAL A 39 -11.11 -6.96 -3.50
C VAL A 39 -11.08 -8.23 -4.37
N PRO A 40 -11.21 -8.17 -5.71
CA PRO A 40 -11.08 -9.37 -6.55
C PRO A 40 -9.76 -10.12 -6.39
N CYS A 41 -8.64 -9.39 -6.23
CA CYS A 41 -7.33 -10.00 -6.03
C CYS A 41 -7.24 -10.77 -4.71
N ILE A 42 -7.75 -10.21 -3.61
CA ILE A 42 -7.76 -10.85 -2.29
C ILE A 42 -8.76 -12.01 -2.28
N THR A 43 -9.93 -11.87 -2.91
CA THR A 43 -10.91 -12.96 -3.07
C THR A 43 -10.31 -14.12 -3.86
N ASN A 44 -9.56 -13.85 -4.93
CA ASN A 44 -8.88 -14.89 -5.68
C ASN A 44 -7.83 -15.65 -4.85
N LEU A 45 -7.09 -14.98 -3.97
CA LEU A 45 -6.19 -15.65 -3.03
C LEU A 45 -7.00 -16.53 -2.05
N TYR A 46 -8.05 -15.97 -1.45
CA TYR A 46 -8.92 -16.68 -0.49
C TYR A 46 -9.48 -17.98 -1.07
N GLU A 47 -10.06 -17.93 -2.27
CA GLU A 47 -10.65 -19.11 -2.91
C GLU A 47 -9.60 -20.18 -3.24
N GLN A 48 -8.41 -19.79 -3.71
CA GLN A 48 -7.33 -20.74 -3.99
C GLN A 48 -6.83 -21.43 -2.71
N LEU A 49 -6.69 -20.69 -1.61
CA LEU A 49 -6.30 -21.25 -0.31
C LEU A 49 -7.39 -22.17 0.26
N LYS A 50 -8.66 -21.77 0.16
CA LYS A 50 -9.81 -22.57 0.62
C LYS A 50 -9.96 -23.89 -0.13
N GLN A 51 -9.58 -23.90 -1.41
CA GLN A 51 -9.53 -25.13 -2.23
C GLN A 51 -8.35 -26.05 -1.89
N GLY A 52 -7.48 -25.65 -0.94
CA GLY A 52 -6.32 -26.44 -0.54
C GLY A 52 -5.22 -26.49 -1.61
N LYS A 53 -5.14 -25.48 -2.50
CA LYS A 53 -4.10 -25.46 -3.53
C LYS A 53 -2.73 -25.29 -2.91
N GLU A 54 -1.79 -26.14 -3.29
CA GLU A 54 -0.38 -26.04 -2.90
C GLU A 54 0.37 -24.95 -3.68
N GLN A 55 -0.17 -24.55 -4.84
CA GLN A 55 0.35 -23.47 -5.68
C GLN A 55 -0.73 -22.43 -5.93
N VAL A 56 -0.35 -21.16 -5.85
CA VAL A 56 -1.25 -20.02 -5.99
C VAL A 56 -0.84 -19.20 -7.20
N ARG A 57 -1.81 -18.95 -8.09
CA ARG A 57 -1.67 -17.97 -9.16
C ARG A 57 -1.86 -16.57 -8.58
N LEU A 58 -0.79 -15.79 -8.60
CA LEU A 58 -0.76 -14.44 -8.02
C LEU A 58 -1.58 -13.43 -8.83
N GLY A 59 -1.70 -13.64 -10.15
CA GLY A 59 -2.49 -12.78 -11.04
C GLY A 59 -2.09 -11.30 -10.91
N PRO A 60 -3.04 -10.36 -10.73
CA PRO A 60 -2.74 -8.94 -10.59
C PRO A 60 -1.79 -8.59 -9.42
N ALA A 61 -1.71 -9.42 -8.37
CA ALA A 61 -0.77 -9.20 -7.27
C ALA A 61 0.69 -9.23 -7.75
N PHE A 62 0.98 -10.02 -8.79
CA PHE A 62 2.30 -10.13 -9.41
C PHE A 62 2.67 -8.95 -10.30
N SER A 63 1.79 -7.98 -10.51
CA SER A 63 2.11 -6.73 -11.23
C SER A 63 1.74 -5.48 -10.43
N CYS A 64 1.23 -5.65 -9.22
CA CYS A 64 0.91 -4.57 -8.29
C CYS A 64 2.18 -4.14 -7.56
N TRP A 65 2.47 -2.84 -7.58
CA TRP A 65 3.67 -2.28 -6.99
C TRP A 65 3.35 -1.13 -6.06
N LYS A 66 4.22 -0.91 -5.09
CA LYS A 66 4.25 0.31 -4.29
C LYS A 66 5.66 0.87 -4.24
N VAL A 67 5.78 2.19 -4.22
CA VAL A 67 7.02 2.89 -3.88
C VAL A 67 6.86 3.48 -2.48
N VAL A 68 7.87 3.31 -1.64
CA VAL A 68 7.84 3.59 -0.21
C VAL A 68 8.96 4.55 0.12
N VAL A 69 8.64 5.65 0.79
CA VAL A 69 9.61 6.62 1.31
C VAL A 69 9.49 6.66 2.83
N VAL A 70 10.60 6.47 3.53
CA VAL A 70 10.67 6.56 5.00
C VAL A 70 11.24 7.92 5.39
N LEU A 71 10.52 8.61 6.28
CA LEU A 71 10.78 9.98 6.74
C LEU A 71 10.65 10.06 8.27
N GLU A 72 10.99 11.19 8.87
CA GLU A 72 11.00 11.35 10.33
C GLU A 72 9.72 11.98 10.90
N SER A 73 8.89 12.60 10.06
CA SER A 73 7.69 13.33 10.53
C SER A 73 6.56 13.33 9.50
N MET A 74 5.37 13.75 9.95
CA MET A 74 4.24 13.99 9.04
C MET A 74 4.48 15.22 8.15
N ASP A 75 5.21 16.22 8.66
CA ASP A 75 5.54 17.43 7.90
C ASP A 75 6.47 17.10 6.73
N GLU A 76 7.51 16.28 6.96
CA GLU A 76 8.36 15.77 5.88
C GLU A 76 7.55 15.00 4.83
N CYS A 77 6.50 14.26 5.24
CA CYS A 77 5.62 13.58 4.28
C CYS A 77 4.90 14.58 3.37
N VAL A 78 4.43 15.70 3.93
CA VAL A 78 3.75 16.76 3.18
C VAL A 78 4.73 17.51 2.28
N GLU A 79 5.92 17.83 2.78
CA GLU A 79 7.00 18.45 2.01
C GLU A 79 7.43 17.58 0.82
N LEU A 80 7.55 16.26 1.02
CA LEU A 80 7.82 15.31 -0.07
C LEU A 80 6.76 15.40 -1.17
N LEU A 81 5.47 15.46 -0.80
CA LEU A 81 4.38 15.59 -1.76
C LEU A 81 4.45 16.94 -2.51
N ALA A 82 4.79 18.03 -1.82
CA ALA A 82 4.98 19.33 -2.45
C ALA A 82 6.18 19.35 -3.42
N GLU A 83 7.30 18.72 -3.06
CA GLU A 83 8.47 18.56 -3.94
C GLU A 83 8.17 17.67 -5.15
N LEU A 84 7.38 16.62 -4.95
CA LEU A 84 6.91 15.77 -6.04
C LEU A 84 6.03 16.54 -7.01
N GLU A 85 5.08 17.34 -6.51
CA GLU A 85 4.15 18.13 -7.32
C GLU A 85 4.88 19.05 -8.33
N LYS A 86 5.98 19.68 -7.90
CA LYS A 86 6.84 20.52 -8.76
C LYS A 86 7.47 19.76 -9.94
N ARG A 87 7.60 18.44 -9.81
CA ARG A 87 8.29 17.56 -10.76
C ARG A 87 7.33 16.64 -11.52
N LEU A 88 6.04 16.61 -11.16
CA LEU A 88 5.05 15.79 -11.84
C LEU A 88 4.92 16.22 -13.31
N ILE A 89 5.23 15.28 -14.20
CA ILE A 89 5.05 15.43 -15.64
C ILE A 89 3.75 14.69 -16.01
N ASP A 90 2.82 15.39 -16.63
CA ASP A 90 1.61 14.78 -17.19
C ASP A 90 2.02 13.71 -18.23
N PRO A 91 1.45 12.49 -18.23
CA PRO A 91 0.25 12.03 -17.53
C PRO A 91 0.47 11.21 -16.25
N LEU A 92 1.60 11.37 -15.55
CA LEU A 92 1.91 10.53 -14.39
C LEU A 92 0.94 10.79 -13.23
N LYS A 93 0.02 9.85 -13.01
CA LYS A 93 -0.90 9.85 -11.88
C LYS A 93 -0.24 9.34 -10.61
N VAL A 94 -0.60 9.92 -9.46
CA VAL A 94 -0.06 9.53 -8.15
C VAL A 94 -1.16 9.42 -7.11
N LYS A 95 -1.11 8.34 -6.34
CA LYS A 95 -2.02 8.11 -5.23
C LYS A 95 -1.38 7.25 -4.17
N GLY A 96 -1.85 7.39 -2.94
CA GLY A 96 -1.22 6.71 -1.84
C GLY A 96 -1.71 7.14 -0.48
N ARG A 97 -0.89 6.83 0.53
CA ARG A 97 -1.13 7.23 1.91
C ARG A 97 0.18 7.46 2.63
N PHE A 98 0.17 8.30 3.64
CA PHE A 98 1.30 8.50 4.54
C PHE A 98 0.91 8.41 6.01
N GLY A 99 1.88 8.06 6.85
CA GLY A 99 1.67 7.94 8.29
C GLY A 99 2.46 6.79 8.91
N SER A 100 1.91 6.21 9.97
CA SER A 100 2.51 5.08 10.67
C SER A 100 1.44 4.14 11.21
N VAL A 101 1.71 2.84 11.20
CA VAL A 101 0.88 1.85 11.90
C VAL A 101 0.88 2.05 13.42
N ASP A 102 1.97 2.62 13.94
CA ASP A 102 2.23 2.87 15.35
C ASP A 102 2.69 4.33 15.53
N GLU A 103 1.86 5.12 16.20
CA GLU A 103 2.11 6.55 16.42
C GLU A 103 3.33 6.81 17.33
N SER A 104 3.75 5.81 18.11
CA SER A 104 4.96 5.90 18.94
C SER A 104 6.25 5.79 18.13
N LYS A 105 6.18 5.29 16.90
CA LYS A 105 7.35 5.23 16.01
C LYS A 105 7.74 6.64 15.59
N ARG A 106 9.02 6.95 15.74
CA ARG A 106 9.62 8.19 15.25
C ARG A 106 9.38 8.35 13.75
N THR A 107 9.69 7.31 12.98
CA THR A 107 9.55 7.35 11.52
C THR A 107 8.11 7.36 11.04
N LYS A 108 7.88 8.02 9.91
CA LYS A 108 6.66 7.98 9.10
C LYS A 108 7.00 7.43 7.72
N VAL A 109 5.97 6.97 7.02
CA VAL A 109 6.13 6.33 5.72
C VAL A 109 5.15 6.93 4.75
N VAL A 110 5.61 7.28 3.54
CA VAL A 110 4.76 7.61 2.39
C VAL A 110 4.74 6.41 1.45
N VAL A 111 3.56 5.89 1.18
CA VAL A 111 3.33 4.76 0.28
C VAL A 111 2.58 5.23 -0.95
N PHE A 112 3.22 5.11 -2.11
CA PHE A 112 2.62 5.37 -3.42
C PHE A 112 2.19 4.06 -4.06
N ASN A 113 0.95 3.99 -4.51
CA ASN A 113 0.45 2.85 -5.28
C ASN A 113 0.74 3.08 -6.76
N THR A 114 1.36 2.09 -7.41
CA THR A 114 1.75 2.18 -8.84
C THR A 114 1.28 0.96 -9.60
N ALA A 115 0.74 1.19 -10.80
CA ALA A 115 0.35 0.14 -11.74
C ALA A 115 1.54 -0.20 -12.65
N GLY A 116 2.08 -1.40 -12.48
CA GLY A 116 3.15 -1.92 -13.34
C GLY A 116 4.54 -1.32 -13.10
N GLU A 117 5.52 -1.91 -13.77
CA GLU A 117 6.94 -1.64 -13.53
C GLU A 117 7.40 -0.29 -14.09
N SER A 118 6.87 0.11 -15.26
CA SER A 118 7.24 1.40 -15.88
C SER A 118 6.82 2.59 -15.03
N GLN A 119 5.61 2.57 -14.47
CA GLN A 119 5.14 3.65 -13.59
C GLN A 119 5.94 3.66 -12.28
N ARG A 120 6.19 2.48 -11.69
CA ARG A 120 7.03 2.31 -10.50
C ARG A 120 8.42 2.93 -10.71
N GLU A 121 9.09 2.62 -11.81
CA GLU A 121 10.45 3.11 -12.08
C GLU A 121 10.52 4.63 -12.26
N LYS A 122 9.59 5.20 -13.02
CA LYS A 122 9.49 6.65 -13.20
C LYS A 122 9.28 7.34 -11.85
N LEU A 123 8.30 6.87 -11.08
CA LEU A 123 7.99 7.44 -9.77
C LEU A 123 9.14 7.26 -8.77
N TYR A 124 9.79 6.09 -8.76
CA TYR A 124 10.94 5.82 -7.90
C TYR A 124 12.08 6.82 -8.13
N LYS A 125 12.48 7.06 -9.39
CA LYS A 125 13.54 8.04 -9.72
C LYS A 125 13.20 9.45 -9.25
N MET A 126 11.94 9.85 -9.43
CA MET A 126 11.46 11.16 -8.96
C MET A 126 11.50 11.24 -7.44
N LEU A 127 11.00 10.21 -6.75
CA LEU A 127 10.97 10.17 -5.28
C LEU A 127 12.35 10.10 -4.65
N VAL A 128 13.33 9.43 -5.26
CA VAL A 128 14.73 9.48 -4.80
C VAL A 128 15.24 10.92 -4.79
N THR A 129 14.92 11.69 -5.83
CA THR A 129 15.33 13.09 -5.93
C THR A 129 14.60 13.97 -4.92
N CYS A 130 13.26 13.85 -4.82
CA CYS A 130 12.45 14.62 -3.86
C CYS A 130 12.80 14.30 -2.41
N ALA A 131 13.00 13.02 -2.10
CA ALA A 131 13.33 12.58 -0.76
C ALA A 131 14.69 13.14 -0.34
N GLY A 132 15.70 13.09 -1.22
CA GLY A 132 17.02 13.67 -0.94
C GLY A 132 17.01 15.18 -0.67
N SER A 133 16.07 15.93 -1.28
CA SER A 133 15.92 17.37 -0.99
C SER A 133 15.19 17.67 0.32
N VAL A 134 14.30 16.78 0.77
CA VAL A 134 13.56 16.95 2.04
C VAL A 134 14.39 16.44 3.22
N ASN A 135 14.94 15.24 3.09
CA ASN A 135 15.76 14.61 4.12
C ASN A 135 16.83 13.73 3.44
N PRO A 136 18.12 14.12 3.49
CA PRO A 136 19.21 13.35 2.87
C PRO A 136 19.35 11.91 3.39
N SER A 137 18.81 11.61 4.58
CA SER A 137 18.81 10.27 5.17
C SER A 137 17.55 9.45 4.84
N ALA A 138 16.62 10.01 4.07
CA ALA A 138 15.39 9.35 3.68
C ALA A 138 15.67 8.09 2.84
N GLN A 139 14.95 7.02 3.13
CA GLN A 139 15.08 5.77 2.41
C GLN A 139 13.95 5.61 1.42
N VAL A 140 14.29 5.39 0.15
CA VAL A 140 13.31 5.10 -0.91
C VAL A 140 13.47 3.66 -1.36
N SER A 141 12.38 2.89 -1.33
CA SER A 141 12.34 1.50 -1.78
C SER A 141 11.06 1.23 -2.56
N PHE A 142 10.97 0.07 -3.21
CA PHE A 142 9.73 -0.39 -3.84
C PHE A 142 9.50 -1.86 -3.51
N HIS A 143 8.22 -2.24 -3.49
CA HIS A 143 7.76 -3.55 -3.05
C HIS A 143 6.57 -3.98 -3.90
N ARG A 144 6.25 -5.28 -3.90
CA ARG A 144 4.92 -5.71 -4.37
C ARG A 144 3.84 -5.05 -3.50
N GLY A 145 2.76 -4.59 -4.12
CA GLY A 145 1.71 -3.83 -3.44
C GLY A 145 1.11 -4.61 -2.27
N CYS A 146 0.75 -5.87 -2.53
CA CYS A 146 0.20 -6.79 -1.53
C CYS A 146 1.28 -7.63 -0.82
N ALA A 147 2.55 -7.20 -0.83
CA ALA A 147 3.66 -8.00 -0.30
C ALA A 147 3.38 -8.56 1.11
N GLU A 148 2.83 -7.73 1.99
CA GLU A 148 2.57 -8.06 3.39
C GLU A 148 1.58 -9.24 3.57
N LEU A 149 0.50 -9.27 2.79
CA LEU A 149 -0.49 -10.36 2.87
C LEU A 149 0.07 -11.70 2.36
N TYR A 150 0.97 -11.63 1.38
CA TYR A 150 1.50 -12.79 0.65
C TYR A 150 2.83 -13.29 1.26
N HIS A 151 3.56 -12.44 1.98
CA HIS A 151 4.88 -12.73 2.53
C HIS A 151 4.88 -13.92 3.49
N GLU A 152 3.85 -14.03 4.34
CA GLU A 152 3.74 -15.15 5.28
C GLU A 152 3.60 -16.51 4.59
N LEU A 153 3.04 -16.55 3.36
CA LEU A 153 2.85 -17.77 2.57
C LEU A 153 4.07 -18.09 1.69
N PHE A 154 4.67 -17.08 1.08
CA PHE A 154 5.61 -17.24 -0.03
C PHE A 154 7.03 -16.72 0.25
N GLY A 155 7.25 -16.00 1.36
CA GLY A 155 8.53 -15.38 1.69
C GLY A 155 8.83 -14.11 0.90
N ASP A 156 10.11 -13.83 0.63
CA ASP A 156 10.56 -12.60 -0.03
C ASP A 156 9.97 -12.48 -1.45
N TRP A 157 9.31 -11.35 -1.70
CA TRP A 157 8.65 -11.04 -2.97
C TRP A 157 9.59 -10.97 -4.16
N LYS A 158 10.88 -10.73 -3.93
CA LYS A 158 11.90 -10.68 -4.99
C LYS A 158 12.06 -12.03 -5.72
N ALA A 159 11.72 -13.12 -5.05
CA ALA A 159 11.83 -14.48 -5.59
C ALA A 159 10.51 -15.04 -6.11
N TRP A 160 9.41 -14.28 -6.05
CA TRP A 160 8.11 -14.77 -6.48
C TRP A 160 8.03 -14.97 -7.98
N LYS A 161 7.25 -15.97 -8.37
CA LYS A 161 6.82 -16.23 -9.75
C LYS A 161 5.33 -15.93 -9.90
N ALA A 162 4.85 -15.91 -11.15
CA ALA A 162 3.43 -15.69 -11.42
C ALA A 162 2.51 -16.76 -10.78
N GLU A 163 3.03 -17.98 -10.65
CA GLU A 163 2.46 -19.09 -9.90
C GLU A 163 3.50 -19.52 -8.86
N GLU A 164 3.14 -19.45 -7.58
CA GLU A 164 4.08 -19.63 -6.47
C GLU A 164 3.60 -20.73 -5.53
N ALA A 165 4.52 -21.61 -5.14
CA ALA A 165 4.25 -22.66 -4.17
C ALA A 165 4.16 -22.09 -2.75
N ILE A 166 3.18 -22.54 -1.97
CA ILE A 166 3.06 -22.18 -0.55
C ILE A 166 4.25 -22.80 0.19
N ARG A 167 5.14 -21.95 0.70
CA ARG A 167 6.34 -22.38 1.44
C ARG A 167 6.06 -22.61 2.92
N ARG A 168 4.99 -22.01 3.42
CA ARG A 168 4.55 -22.08 4.81
C ARG A 168 3.08 -22.48 4.91
N PRO A 169 2.74 -23.75 4.66
CA PRO A 169 1.35 -24.23 4.72
C PRO A 169 0.69 -23.99 6.08
N GLU A 170 1.47 -23.96 7.15
CA GLU A 170 1.00 -23.69 8.51
C GLU A 170 0.44 -22.28 8.70
N ALA A 171 0.82 -21.32 7.84
CA ALA A 171 0.31 -19.95 7.87
C ALA A 171 -1.07 -19.81 7.20
N VAL A 172 -1.50 -20.79 6.39
CA VAL A 172 -2.74 -20.71 5.60
C VAL A 172 -3.99 -20.42 6.46
N PRO A 173 -4.23 -21.08 7.61
CA PRO A 173 -5.40 -20.80 8.43
C PRO A 173 -5.45 -19.35 8.93
N ALA A 174 -4.32 -18.80 9.38
CA ALA A 174 -4.24 -17.43 9.87
C ALA A 174 -4.47 -16.40 8.75
N ILE A 175 -3.95 -16.68 7.54
CA ILE A 175 -4.18 -15.82 6.37
C ILE A 175 -5.63 -15.88 5.90
N LEU A 176 -6.26 -17.05 5.89
CA LEU A 176 -7.69 -17.19 5.58
C LEU A 176 -8.54 -16.37 6.55
N ASP A 177 -8.27 -16.45 7.85
CA ASP A 177 -8.98 -15.68 8.87
C ASP A 177 -8.78 -14.15 8.68
N ARG A 178 -7.54 -13.71 8.45
CA ARG A 178 -7.22 -12.30 8.17
C ARG A 178 -7.97 -11.80 6.94
N ILE A 179 -8.01 -12.58 5.86
CA ILE A 179 -8.74 -12.22 4.64
C ILE A 179 -10.25 -12.14 4.91
N ARG A 180 -10.82 -13.07 5.69
CA ARG A 180 -12.25 -13.05 6.04
C ARG A 180 -12.64 -11.79 6.81
N ARG A 181 -11.86 -11.39 7.81
CA ARG A 181 -12.10 -10.15 8.57
C ARG A 181 -12.09 -8.92 7.68
N VAL A 182 -11.18 -8.89 6.69
CA VAL A 182 -11.06 -7.78 5.73
C VAL A 182 -12.20 -7.77 4.70
N LEU A 183 -12.59 -8.92 4.14
CA LEU A 183 -13.58 -9.00 3.06
C LEU A 183 -15.03 -9.00 3.56
N PHE A 184 -15.29 -9.61 4.73
CA PHE A 184 -16.65 -9.87 5.21
C PHE A 184 -16.99 -9.09 6.49
N TRP A 185 -16.11 -8.20 6.96
CA TRP A 185 -16.28 -7.41 8.19
C TRP A 185 -16.64 -8.27 9.42
N GLU A 186 -16.07 -9.47 9.53
CA GLU A 186 -16.20 -10.29 10.73
C GLU A 186 -15.44 -9.61 11.88
N LYS A 187 -16.16 -9.23 12.95
CA LYS A 187 -15.57 -8.64 14.15
C LYS A 187 -14.76 -9.69 14.91
N ASP A 188 -13.67 -9.26 15.52
CA ASP A 188 -12.86 -10.07 16.42
C ASP A 188 -13.75 -10.72 17.49
N GLN A 189 -13.70 -12.04 17.61
CA GLN A 189 -14.33 -12.75 18.73
C GLN A 189 -13.53 -12.43 20.01
N GLY A 190 -13.82 -11.28 20.61
CA GLY A 190 -13.09 -10.78 21.79
C GLY A 190 -13.45 -9.36 22.22
N GLU A 191 -14.09 -8.54 21.38
CA GLU A 191 -14.55 -7.22 21.82
C GLU A 191 -15.98 -7.30 22.40
N PRO A 192 -16.18 -6.93 23.68
CA PRO A 192 -17.51 -6.92 24.27
C PRO A 192 -18.37 -5.88 23.56
N ARG A 193 -19.59 -6.29 23.20
CA ARG A 193 -20.64 -5.38 22.73
C ARG A 193 -20.92 -4.42 23.88
N THR A 194 -20.53 -3.15 23.73
CA THR A 194 -21.07 -2.09 24.58
C THR A 194 -22.44 -1.72 24.00
N PRO A 195 -23.50 -1.64 24.82
CA PRO A 195 -24.89 -1.42 24.37
C PRO A 195 -25.10 -0.12 23.60
#